data_AF-A0A662R136-F1
#
_entry.id   AF-A0A662R136-F1
#
_cell.length_a   1.000
_cell.length_b   1.000
_cell.length_c   1.000
_cell.angle_alpha   90.00
_cell.angle_beta   90.00
_cell.angle_gamma   90.00
#
_symmetry.space_group_name_H-M   'P 1'
#
loop_
_entity.id
_entity.type
_entity.pdbx_description
1 polymer ?
#
loop_
_entity_poly.entity_id
_entity_poly.type
_entity_poly.pdbx_seq_one_letter_code
_entity_poly.pdbx_strand_id
1 'polypeptide(L)'
;MADEFPFELSPMFEGERIRKDDMYIELAGPKSKGFELVHAAEMDAVEDGGFTLIGSDLSEMKEGETYPLAMIYKIAGEAVEPDLEAIVERRNHDFQNYINGLMHLNQRYDIWLRISKDAIKKGLNSFEPIAKATMMLFKNEMPFIEKMEALYVTDPEEIDRRLIEVKEIYEARDARTRNLHDEDVDIFYGCTLCQSFAPTNVCVVSPDRISLCGAINWFDGRAAAKVDPEGPQFAIEKGECIDPVGGEYTGVNEAAVSLSQGEYSRIKLHSFFDAPHTSCGCFEVVGFYIPELDVIGWVDRDYANPAPNGLTFANMAGQTGGGKQIVGFLGIGINYFRSPKFIQADGGWNRVGWMPKHLKDRVIDDIPVDIVDAVATEEDASDLDSLKAFLIEKNHPIVAKWKDTEEKAEKKKEKEKPAVPAMAVPEAVPTAGIPVAGM
;
A
#
# COMPACT_ATOMS: atom_id res chain seq x y z
N MET A 1 29.58 -2.66 -21.35
CA MET A 1 28.67 -2.56 -20.19
C MET A 1 29.42 -2.70 -18.86
N ALA A 2 30.32 -3.68 -18.68
CA ALA A 2 31.04 -3.87 -17.41
C ALA A 2 32.13 -2.83 -17.06
N ASP A 3 32.50 -1.94 -17.97
CA ASP A 3 33.65 -1.02 -17.79
C ASP A 3 33.26 0.45 -17.48
N GLU A 4 31.97 0.79 -17.39
CA GLU A 4 31.52 2.19 -17.27
C GLU A 4 31.19 2.63 -15.84
N PHE A 5 30.73 1.70 -15.00
CA PHE A 5 30.31 1.97 -13.62
C PHE A 5 31.01 1.02 -12.63
N PRO A 6 31.20 1.42 -11.36
CA PRO A 6 31.85 0.59 -10.34
C PRO A 6 30.93 -0.51 -9.76
N PHE A 7 29.88 -0.88 -10.48
CA PHE A 7 28.87 -1.86 -10.08
C PHE A 7 28.23 -2.52 -11.30
N GLU A 8 27.57 -3.65 -11.06
CA GLU A 8 26.77 -4.33 -12.08
C GLU A 8 25.36 -3.72 -12.16
N LEU A 9 24.85 -3.60 -13.38
CA LEU A 9 23.49 -3.16 -13.68
C LEU A 9 22.69 -4.31 -14.25
N SER A 10 21.61 -4.70 -13.59
CA SER A 10 20.71 -5.73 -14.08
C SER A 10 19.37 -5.73 -13.33
N PRO A 11 18.24 -5.96 -14.03
CA PRO A 11 16.95 -6.23 -13.39
C PRO A 11 16.97 -7.39 -12.38
N MET A 12 17.94 -8.30 -12.46
CA MET A 12 18.05 -9.42 -11.52
C MET A 12 18.32 -8.96 -10.08
N PHE A 13 18.85 -7.75 -9.89
CA PHE A 13 19.15 -7.19 -8.57
C PHE A 13 17.94 -6.48 -7.94
N GLU A 14 16.83 -6.32 -8.66
CA GLU A 14 15.67 -5.54 -8.20
C GLU A 14 15.13 -6.02 -6.83
N GLY A 15 15.17 -7.33 -6.59
CA GLY A 15 14.73 -7.96 -5.36
C GLY A 15 15.75 -7.96 -4.22
N GLU A 16 16.94 -7.37 -4.40
CA GLU A 16 17.99 -7.33 -3.38
C GLU A 16 17.50 -6.60 -2.11
N ARG A 17 17.84 -7.17 -0.95
CA ARG A 17 17.50 -6.60 0.36
C ARG A 17 18.75 -6.51 1.22
N ILE A 18 19.17 -5.29 1.51
CA ILE A 18 20.37 -5.01 2.31
C ILE A 18 19.98 -4.95 3.78
N ARG A 19 20.40 -5.97 4.54
CA ARG A 19 20.17 -6.05 5.98
C ARG A 19 21.18 -5.18 6.73
N LYS A 20 20.88 -4.88 8.00
CA LYS A 20 21.71 -4.00 8.84
C LYS A 20 23.18 -4.44 8.91
N ASP A 21 23.44 -5.75 8.95
CA ASP A 21 24.80 -6.28 9.10
C ASP A 21 25.64 -6.11 7.80
N ASP A 22 24.97 -6.08 6.65
CA ASP A 22 25.57 -5.94 5.32
C ASP A 22 25.58 -4.48 4.81
N MET A 23 24.89 -3.59 5.53
CA MET A 23 24.74 -2.17 5.18
C MET A 23 26.03 -1.40 5.48
N TYR A 24 26.49 -0.62 4.50
CA TYR A 24 27.52 0.40 4.70
C TYR A 24 26.89 1.68 5.21
N ILE A 25 25.92 2.25 4.50
CA ILE A 25 25.19 3.45 4.94
C ILE A 25 23.70 3.31 4.70
N GLU A 26 22.94 4.09 5.48
CA GLU A 26 21.51 4.31 5.31
C GLU A 26 21.27 5.75 4.82
N LEU A 27 20.34 5.92 3.89
CA LEU A 27 20.01 7.22 3.28
C LEU A 27 18.50 7.44 3.41
N ALA A 28 18.11 8.62 3.89
CA ALA A 28 16.73 8.97 4.22
C ALA A 28 16.10 7.94 5.19
N GLY A 29 14.89 7.44 4.87
CA GLY A 29 14.19 6.44 5.68
C GLY A 29 13.76 6.95 7.07
N PRO A 30 13.35 6.05 7.98
CA PRO A 30 12.65 6.43 9.21
C PRO A 30 13.50 7.20 10.24
N LYS A 31 14.80 7.33 10.00
CA LYS A 31 15.75 8.00 10.91
C LYS A 31 16.39 9.26 10.32
N SER A 32 16.01 9.62 9.10
CA SER A 32 16.50 10.81 8.42
C SER A 32 15.43 11.33 7.47
N LYS A 33 15.74 12.39 6.71
CA LYS A 33 14.82 12.97 5.73
C LYS A 33 15.32 12.70 4.32
N GLY A 34 14.40 12.56 3.39
CA GLY A 34 14.75 12.50 1.99
C GLY A 34 13.55 12.63 1.09
N PHE A 35 13.79 12.86 -0.18
CA PHE A 35 12.75 12.84 -1.20
C PHE A 35 13.29 12.53 -2.58
N GLU A 36 12.45 12.08 -3.49
CA GLU A 36 12.78 11.96 -4.91
C GLU A 36 11.78 12.75 -5.75
N LEU A 37 12.27 13.57 -6.68
CA LEU A 37 11.40 14.39 -7.52
C LEU A 37 11.84 14.30 -8.98
N VAL A 38 10.90 14.05 -9.87
CA VAL A 38 11.09 14.37 -11.29
C VAL A 38 10.37 15.67 -11.62
N HIS A 39 11.04 16.53 -12.38
CA HIS A 39 10.50 17.78 -12.87
C HIS A 39 10.63 17.88 -14.39
N ALA A 40 9.52 18.11 -15.08
CA ALA A 40 9.49 18.44 -16.49
C ALA A 40 10.00 19.87 -16.70
N ALA A 41 10.98 20.04 -17.57
CA ALA A 41 11.59 21.32 -17.87
C ALA A 41 11.70 21.56 -19.38
N GLU A 42 11.90 22.82 -19.76
CA GLU A 42 12.17 23.20 -21.13
C GLU A 42 13.55 22.72 -21.59
N MET A 43 13.69 22.49 -22.90
CA MET A 43 14.92 21.92 -23.50
C MET A 43 16.19 22.75 -23.25
N ASP A 44 16.08 24.06 -23.04
CA ASP A 44 17.20 24.96 -22.76
C ASP A 44 17.55 25.07 -21.26
N ALA A 45 16.69 24.55 -20.38
CA ALA A 45 16.87 24.55 -18.93
C ALA A 45 17.51 23.27 -18.38
N VAL A 46 17.87 22.32 -19.25
CA VAL A 46 18.47 21.02 -18.89
C VAL A 46 19.81 20.82 -19.59
N GLU A 47 20.87 20.59 -18.80
CA GLU A 47 22.17 20.14 -19.29
C GLU A 47 22.20 18.62 -19.39
N ASP A 48 22.10 18.07 -20.60
CA ASP A 48 22.01 16.61 -20.78
C ASP A 48 23.23 15.86 -20.20
N GLY A 49 22.98 14.91 -19.32
CA GLY A 49 23.99 14.15 -18.60
C GLY A 49 24.61 14.88 -17.40
N GLY A 50 24.11 16.08 -17.07
CA GLY A 50 24.57 16.88 -15.94
C GLY A 50 24.34 16.19 -14.59
N PHE A 51 25.33 16.29 -13.70
CA PHE A 51 25.22 15.86 -12.32
C PHE A 51 25.71 16.95 -11.38
N THR A 52 24.91 17.27 -10.37
CA THR A 52 25.29 18.18 -9.28
C THR A 52 25.05 17.51 -7.94
N LEU A 53 25.98 17.66 -7.00
CA LEU A 53 25.83 17.26 -5.60
C LEU A 53 25.91 18.48 -4.69
N ILE A 54 24.93 18.64 -3.80
CA ILE A 54 24.94 19.64 -2.72
C ILE A 54 25.04 18.90 -1.39
N GLY A 55 26.19 18.99 -0.73
CA GLY A 55 26.49 18.31 0.53
C GLY A 55 27.66 17.32 0.39
N SER A 56 27.77 16.40 1.36
CA SER A 56 28.82 15.38 1.38
C SER A 56 28.59 14.28 0.36
N ASP A 57 29.66 13.85 -0.30
CA ASP A 57 29.64 12.68 -1.18
C ASP A 57 29.86 11.37 -0.39
N LEU A 58 29.62 10.24 -1.05
CA LEU A 58 29.75 8.91 -0.46
C LEU A 58 31.16 8.64 0.11
N SER A 59 32.21 9.22 -0.48
CA SER A 59 33.59 9.10 0.00
C SER A 59 33.85 9.76 1.36
N GLU A 60 32.97 10.67 1.78
CA GLU A 60 33.06 11.40 3.05
C GLU A 60 32.17 10.78 4.14
N MET A 61 31.35 9.79 3.78
CA MET A 61 30.41 9.11 4.67
C MET A 61 31.09 7.95 5.41
N LYS A 62 30.56 7.61 6.58
CA LYS A 62 31.10 6.58 7.48
C LYS A 62 30.20 5.36 7.55
N GLU A 63 30.82 4.19 7.65
CA GLU A 63 30.13 2.92 7.83
C GLU A 63 29.22 2.95 9.07
N GLY A 64 27.97 2.52 8.89
CA GLY A 64 26.94 2.41 9.91
C GLY A 64 26.14 3.68 10.16
N GLU A 65 26.48 4.81 9.53
CA GLU A 65 25.77 6.08 9.72
C GLU A 65 24.57 6.23 8.76
N THR A 66 23.70 7.18 9.12
CA THR A 66 22.47 7.52 8.38
C THR A 66 22.55 8.97 7.92
N TYR A 67 22.33 9.23 6.64
CA TYR A 67 22.42 10.56 6.02
C TYR A 67 21.11 10.94 5.35
N PRO A 68 20.79 12.23 5.23
CA PRO A 68 19.63 12.65 4.44
C PRO A 68 20.00 12.57 2.94
N LEU A 69 19.00 12.36 2.09
CA LEU A 69 19.21 12.29 0.63
C LEU A 69 17.99 12.82 -0.11
N ALA A 70 18.21 13.74 -1.05
CA ALA A 70 17.26 14.02 -2.11
C ALA A 70 17.82 13.65 -3.47
N MET A 71 16.98 13.06 -4.33
CA MET A 71 17.29 12.77 -5.73
C MET A 71 16.33 13.56 -6.61
N ILE A 72 16.82 14.61 -7.28
CA ILE A 72 16.01 15.44 -8.16
C ILE A 72 16.48 15.21 -9.58
N TYR A 73 15.55 14.91 -10.47
CA TYR A 73 15.82 14.72 -11.88
C TYR A 73 15.02 15.73 -12.67
N LYS A 74 15.68 16.51 -13.53
CA LYS A 74 14.97 17.31 -14.52
C LYS A 74 15.03 16.60 -15.85
N ILE A 75 13.90 16.55 -16.52
CA ILE A 75 13.73 15.88 -17.82
C ILE A 75 13.20 16.87 -18.84
N ALA A 76 13.65 16.77 -20.08
CA ALA A 76 13.14 17.55 -21.20
C ALA A 76 13.10 16.69 -22.47
N GLY A 77 12.13 16.99 -23.33
CA GLY A 77 11.92 16.34 -24.62
C GLY A 77 10.61 16.83 -25.24
N GLU A 78 10.44 16.65 -26.55
CA GLU A 78 9.26 17.15 -27.28
C GLU A 78 7.94 16.60 -26.71
N ALA A 79 7.94 15.37 -26.22
CA ALA A 79 6.78 14.69 -25.64
C ALA A 79 6.74 14.74 -24.10
N VAL A 80 7.66 15.46 -23.45
CA VAL A 80 7.69 15.58 -21.99
C VAL A 80 6.64 16.60 -21.52
N GLU A 81 5.66 16.13 -20.76
CA GLU A 81 4.62 16.94 -20.12
C GLU A 81 4.69 16.80 -18.59
N PRO A 82 4.26 17.80 -17.80
CA PRO A 82 4.20 17.69 -16.33
C PRO A 82 3.40 16.47 -15.82
N ASP A 83 2.41 16.00 -16.57
CA ASP A 83 1.61 14.81 -16.26
C ASP A 83 2.44 13.51 -16.26
N LEU A 84 3.64 13.51 -16.87
CA LEU A 84 4.53 12.36 -16.88
C LEU A 84 5.48 12.31 -15.68
N GLU A 85 5.60 13.41 -14.93
CA GLU A 85 6.59 13.50 -13.85
C GLU A 85 6.44 12.35 -12.84
N ALA A 86 5.22 12.03 -12.39
CA ALA A 86 4.98 10.96 -11.43
C ALA A 86 5.32 9.56 -11.98
N ILE A 87 5.10 9.34 -13.28
CA ILE A 87 5.40 8.06 -13.94
C ILE A 87 6.90 7.85 -14.07
N VAL A 88 7.61 8.90 -14.49
CA VAL A 88 9.07 8.88 -14.54
C VAL A 88 9.64 8.75 -13.14
N GLU A 89 9.14 9.53 -12.17
CA GLU A 89 9.58 9.48 -10.77
C GLU A 89 9.44 8.08 -10.19
N ARG A 90 8.34 7.39 -10.47
CA ARG A 90 8.14 6.02 -10.00
C ARG A 90 9.19 5.04 -10.52
N ARG A 91 9.74 5.26 -11.70
CA ARG A 91 10.74 4.36 -12.31
C ARG A 91 12.13 4.53 -11.71
N ASN A 92 12.36 5.60 -10.95
CA ASN A 92 13.56 5.72 -10.11
C ASN A 92 13.68 4.52 -9.15
N HIS A 93 12.57 4.06 -8.56
CA HIS A 93 12.57 2.86 -7.70
C HIS A 93 13.22 1.66 -8.38
N ASP A 94 12.84 1.35 -9.63
CA ASP A 94 13.35 0.17 -10.32
C ASP A 94 14.81 0.38 -10.71
N PHE A 95 15.12 1.54 -11.29
CA PHE A 95 16.48 1.84 -11.79
C PHE A 95 17.52 1.93 -10.69
N GLN A 96 17.16 2.42 -9.49
CA GLN A 96 18.05 2.33 -8.33
C GLN A 96 18.24 0.87 -7.90
N ASN A 97 17.18 0.06 -7.86
CA ASN A 97 17.29 -1.35 -7.47
C ASN A 97 17.93 -2.26 -8.55
N TYR A 98 18.16 -1.76 -9.76
CA TYR A 98 18.94 -2.48 -10.78
C TYR A 98 20.45 -2.41 -10.54
N ILE A 99 20.90 -1.53 -9.63
CA ILE A 99 22.30 -1.39 -9.23
C ILE A 99 22.62 -2.42 -8.15
N ASN A 100 23.57 -3.33 -8.42
CA ASN A 100 23.99 -4.32 -7.43
C ASN A 100 24.54 -3.64 -6.16
N GLY A 101 24.01 -4.04 -5.00
CA GLY A 101 24.41 -3.48 -3.71
C GLY A 101 23.78 -2.13 -3.37
N LEU A 102 22.76 -1.70 -4.13
CA LEU A 102 21.88 -0.59 -3.77
C LEU A 102 20.46 -1.11 -3.55
N MET A 103 19.82 -0.65 -2.47
CA MET A 103 18.41 -0.92 -2.18
C MET A 103 17.68 0.40 -2.11
N HIS A 104 16.59 0.55 -2.85
CA HIS A 104 15.65 1.67 -2.77
C HIS A 104 14.25 1.17 -2.42
N LEU A 105 13.58 1.87 -1.52
CA LEU A 105 12.22 1.58 -1.08
C LEU A 105 11.39 2.86 -1.07
N ASN A 106 10.07 2.67 -1.08
CA ASN A 106 9.05 3.70 -1.01
C ASN A 106 9.05 4.62 -2.24
N GLN A 107 8.75 5.90 -2.04
CA GLN A 107 8.46 6.89 -3.07
C GLN A 107 8.40 8.31 -2.47
N ARG A 108 8.42 9.34 -3.33
CA ARG A 108 8.24 10.76 -2.95
C ARG A 108 9.15 11.17 -1.79
N TYR A 109 8.60 11.72 -0.70
CA TYR A 109 9.34 12.13 0.50
C TYR A 109 9.49 11.04 1.56
N ASP A 110 9.06 9.81 1.28
CA ASP A 110 9.16 8.67 2.19
C ASP A 110 10.25 7.69 1.75
N ILE A 111 11.11 8.08 0.79
CA ILE A 111 12.17 7.21 0.25
C ILE A 111 13.10 6.68 1.32
N TRP A 112 13.58 5.46 1.12
CA TRP A 112 14.57 4.84 1.99
C TRP A 112 15.56 4.03 1.19
N LEU A 113 16.84 4.37 1.30
CA LEU A 113 17.90 3.69 0.58
C LEU A 113 18.96 3.10 1.52
N ARG A 114 19.60 2.03 1.05
CA ARG A 114 20.82 1.47 1.66
C ARG A 114 21.85 1.15 0.59
N ILE A 115 23.12 1.36 0.92
CA ILE A 115 24.27 0.91 0.11
C ILE A 115 24.99 -0.17 0.90
N SER A 116 25.34 -1.28 0.22
CA SER A 116 25.99 -2.42 0.86
C SER A 116 27.50 -2.22 1.06
N LYS A 117 28.08 -2.92 2.03
CA LYS A 117 29.54 -2.96 2.24
C LYS A 117 30.28 -3.55 1.03
N ASP A 118 29.62 -4.43 0.29
CA ASP A 118 30.19 -5.05 -0.91
C ASP A 118 30.32 -4.07 -2.07
N ALA A 119 29.33 -3.19 -2.27
CA ALA A 119 29.39 -2.14 -3.29
C ALA A 119 30.59 -1.20 -3.07
N ILE A 120 30.83 -0.79 -1.81
CA ILE A 120 32.00 0.03 -1.47
C ILE A 120 33.32 -0.70 -1.73
N LYS A 121 33.41 -1.99 -1.36
CA LYS A 121 34.60 -2.82 -1.63
C LYS A 121 34.88 -2.98 -3.12
N LYS A 122 33.84 -3.01 -3.95
CA LYS A 122 33.93 -3.08 -5.43
C LYS A 122 34.33 -1.74 -6.08
N GLY A 123 34.39 -0.66 -5.30
CA GLY A 123 34.93 0.63 -5.74
C GLY A 123 33.90 1.75 -5.84
N LEU A 124 32.65 1.53 -5.40
CA LEU A 124 31.66 2.60 -5.30
C LEU A 124 32.07 3.57 -4.19
N ASN A 125 32.40 4.81 -4.55
CA ASN A 125 32.87 5.84 -3.62
C ASN A 125 32.27 7.24 -3.87
N SER A 126 31.34 7.37 -4.81
CA SER A 126 30.65 8.62 -5.14
C SER A 126 29.21 8.34 -5.56
N PHE A 127 28.33 9.32 -5.42
CA PHE A 127 26.97 9.28 -5.97
C PHE A 127 26.91 9.52 -7.48
N GLU A 128 27.93 10.15 -8.08
CA GLU A 128 27.92 10.50 -9.50
C GLU A 128 27.72 9.28 -10.43
N PRO A 129 28.41 8.13 -10.22
CA PRO A 129 28.17 6.95 -11.05
C PRO A 129 26.75 6.40 -10.91
N ILE A 130 26.15 6.48 -9.72
CA ILE A 130 24.76 6.07 -9.48
C ILE A 130 23.82 6.95 -10.31
N ALA A 131 23.94 8.27 -10.18
CA ALA A 131 23.11 9.22 -10.92
C ALA A 131 23.23 9.03 -12.44
N LYS A 132 24.46 8.87 -12.96
CA LYS A 132 24.71 8.62 -14.39
C LYS A 132 24.10 7.31 -14.87
N ALA A 133 24.27 6.22 -14.11
CA ALA A 133 23.67 4.94 -14.44
C ALA A 133 22.13 5.03 -14.44
N THR A 134 21.55 5.71 -13.47
CA THR A 134 20.10 5.91 -13.40
C THR A 134 19.59 6.78 -14.55
N MET A 135 20.24 7.90 -14.89
CA MET A 135 19.86 8.72 -16.05
C MET A 135 19.98 7.94 -17.37
N MET A 136 21.02 7.10 -17.52
CA MET A 136 21.16 6.21 -18.67
C MET A 136 19.97 5.23 -18.75
N LEU A 137 19.58 4.60 -17.65
CA LEU A 137 18.42 3.70 -17.60
C LEU A 137 17.12 4.43 -17.94
N PHE A 138 16.93 5.65 -17.41
CA PHE A 138 15.80 6.49 -17.77
C PHE A 138 15.71 6.72 -19.28
N LYS A 139 16.77 7.21 -19.92
CA LYS A 139 16.75 7.50 -21.36
C LYS A 139 16.61 6.25 -22.23
N ASN A 140 17.14 5.11 -21.79
CA ASN A 140 17.02 3.85 -22.51
C ASN A 140 15.59 3.31 -22.48
N GLU A 141 14.94 3.35 -21.31
CA GLU A 141 13.61 2.79 -21.09
C GLU A 141 12.50 3.78 -21.44
N MET A 142 12.81 5.07 -21.48
CA MET A 142 11.88 6.15 -21.82
C MET A 142 12.49 7.06 -22.89
N PRO A 143 12.50 6.62 -24.16
CA PRO A 143 13.17 7.37 -25.24
C PRO A 143 12.58 8.75 -25.53
N PHE A 144 11.39 9.06 -24.98
CA PHE A 144 10.81 10.40 -25.04
C PHE A 144 11.54 11.43 -24.16
N ILE A 145 12.41 10.99 -23.25
CA ILE A 145 13.32 11.84 -22.48
C ILE A 145 14.57 12.11 -23.32
N GLU A 146 14.64 13.28 -23.94
CA GLU A 146 15.76 13.66 -24.81
C GLU A 146 16.95 14.18 -23.99
N LYS A 147 16.67 14.99 -22.96
CA LYS A 147 17.67 15.53 -22.04
C LYS A 147 17.30 15.22 -20.60
N MET A 148 18.32 14.94 -19.79
CA MET A 148 18.15 14.69 -18.38
C MET A 148 19.35 15.18 -17.57
N GLU A 149 19.10 15.81 -16.43
CA GLU A 149 20.13 16.15 -15.43
C GLU A 149 19.69 15.72 -14.03
N ALA A 150 20.67 15.38 -13.19
CA ALA A 150 20.45 14.95 -11.81
C ALA A 150 21.06 15.96 -10.82
N LEU A 151 20.28 16.32 -9.81
CA LEU A 151 20.70 17.03 -8.63
C LEU A 151 20.49 16.13 -7.42
N TYR A 152 21.59 15.73 -6.78
CA TYR A 152 21.54 15.04 -5.51
C TYR A 152 21.84 16.02 -4.38
N VAL A 153 21.15 15.87 -3.26
CA VAL A 153 21.35 16.70 -2.07
C VAL A 153 21.55 15.79 -0.88
N THR A 154 22.61 16.01 -0.11
CA THR A 154 22.89 15.36 1.18
C THR A 154 23.09 16.38 2.30
N ASP A 155 23.08 17.68 1.96
CA ASP A 155 23.05 18.76 2.93
C ASP A 155 21.70 18.82 3.67
N PRO A 156 21.70 18.74 5.02
CA PRO A 156 20.45 18.72 5.79
C PRO A 156 19.61 20.00 5.68
N GLU A 157 20.24 21.19 5.60
CA GLU A 157 19.54 22.47 5.55
C GLU A 157 18.85 22.67 4.19
N GLU A 158 19.53 22.30 3.11
CA GLU A 158 19.00 22.34 1.75
C GLU A 158 17.81 21.38 1.58
N ILE A 159 17.89 20.17 2.17
CA ILE A 159 16.78 19.21 2.17
C ILE A 159 15.58 19.78 2.91
N ASP A 160 15.77 20.34 4.09
CA ASP A 160 14.68 20.92 4.89
C ASP A 160 13.97 22.06 4.15
N ARG A 161 14.73 22.89 3.42
CA ARG A 161 14.16 23.96 2.60
C ARG A 161 13.31 23.40 1.46
N ARG A 162 13.86 22.47 0.67
CA ARG A 162 13.19 21.93 -0.53
C ARG A 162 12.00 21.05 -0.20
N LEU A 163 12.05 20.34 0.92
CA LEU A 163 10.98 19.43 1.32
C LEU A 163 9.62 20.14 1.48
N ILE A 164 9.62 21.44 1.82
CA ILE A 164 8.41 22.26 1.88
C ILE A 164 7.78 22.38 0.49
N GLU A 165 8.55 22.85 -0.51
CA GLU A 165 8.10 23.03 -1.89
C GLU A 165 7.67 21.70 -2.54
N VAL A 166 8.43 20.64 -2.26
CA VAL A 166 8.15 19.29 -2.78
C VAL A 166 6.82 18.74 -2.26
N LYS A 167 6.49 18.97 -0.99
CA LYS A 167 5.20 18.56 -0.43
C LYS A 167 4.04 19.28 -1.11
N GLU A 168 4.19 20.57 -1.44
CA GLU A 168 3.17 21.32 -2.18
C GLU A 168 2.95 20.76 -3.60
N ILE A 169 4.03 20.35 -4.28
CA ILE A 169 3.94 19.69 -5.60
C ILE A 169 3.13 18.39 -5.51
N TYR A 170 3.44 17.51 -4.56
CA TYR A 170 2.71 16.25 -4.43
C TYR A 170 1.26 16.45 -4.01
N GLU A 171 0.98 17.41 -3.13
CA GLU A 171 -0.39 17.76 -2.76
C GLU A 171 -1.17 18.24 -3.99
N ALA A 172 -0.56 19.05 -4.86
CA ALA A 172 -1.18 19.47 -6.10
C ALA A 172 -1.42 18.30 -7.06
N ARG A 173 -0.48 17.35 -7.19
CA ARG A 173 -0.66 16.12 -7.99
C ARG A 173 -1.83 15.30 -7.46
N ASP A 174 -1.89 15.10 -6.14
CA ASP A 174 -2.91 14.31 -5.46
C ASP A 174 -4.30 14.99 -5.49
N ALA A 175 -4.35 16.32 -5.47
CA ALA A 175 -5.60 17.07 -5.52
C ALA A 175 -6.35 16.91 -6.86
N ARG A 176 -5.64 16.56 -7.95
CA ARG A 176 -6.23 16.44 -9.28
C ARG A 176 -7.29 15.35 -9.38
N THR A 177 -7.12 14.23 -8.67
CA THR A 177 -8.09 13.12 -8.73
C THR A 177 -9.28 13.27 -7.78
N ARG A 178 -9.29 14.28 -6.90
CA ARG A 178 -10.32 14.39 -5.84
C ARG A 178 -11.76 14.52 -6.36
N ASN A 179 -11.95 15.10 -7.55
CA ASN A 179 -13.27 15.36 -8.13
C ASN A 179 -13.60 14.45 -9.32
N LEU A 180 -12.87 13.34 -9.48
CA LEU A 180 -13.11 12.35 -10.50
C LEU A 180 -13.45 11.04 -9.81
N HIS A 181 -14.57 10.43 -10.16
CA HIS A 181 -15.02 9.15 -9.61
C HIS A 181 -15.03 8.06 -10.67
N ASP A 182 -15.08 6.81 -10.23
CA ASP A 182 -15.09 5.67 -11.18
C ASP A 182 -16.30 5.70 -12.13
N GLU A 183 -17.40 6.32 -11.71
CA GLU A 183 -18.60 6.50 -12.52
C GLU A 183 -18.38 7.51 -13.67
N ASP A 184 -17.42 8.42 -13.54
CA ASP A 184 -17.15 9.49 -14.51
C ASP A 184 -16.26 9.06 -15.66
N VAL A 185 -15.70 7.85 -15.61
CA VAL A 185 -14.71 7.35 -16.58
C VAL A 185 -15.09 5.98 -17.11
N ASP A 186 -14.84 5.73 -18.40
CA ASP A 186 -15.06 4.42 -19.01
C ASP A 186 -13.80 3.53 -19.03
N ILE A 187 -12.67 4.09 -18.62
CA ILE A 187 -11.35 3.46 -18.66
C ILE A 187 -10.70 3.55 -17.28
N PHE A 188 -10.18 2.43 -16.80
CA PHE A 188 -9.21 2.37 -15.70
C PHE A 188 -7.82 2.08 -16.25
N TYR A 189 -6.82 2.08 -15.38
CA TYR A 189 -5.44 1.78 -15.78
C TYR A 189 -4.88 0.61 -14.99
N GLY A 190 -4.27 -0.32 -15.70
CA GLY A 190 -3.51 -1.41 -15.11
C GLY A 190 -2.05 -1.02 -14.88
N CYS A 191 -1.38 -1.71 -13.97
CA CYS A 191 0.07 -1.65 -13.81
C CYS A 191 0.65 -3.03 -13.52
N THR A 192 1.64 -3.44 -14.34
CA THR A 192 2.36 -4.72 -14.24
C THR A 192 3.82 -4.56 -13.85
N LEU A 193 4.26 -3.35 -13.52
CA LEU A 193 5.65 -3.02 -13.16
C LEU A 193 6.21 -3.97 -12.08
N CYS A 194 5.41 -4.30 -11.08
CA CYS A 194 5.81 -5.17 -9.97
C CYS A 194 5.70 -6.68 -10.24
N GLN A 195 5.37 -7.10 -11.47
CA GLN A 195 5.30 -8.53 -11.80
C GLN A 195 6.67 -9.21 -11.84
N SER A 196 7.77 -8.45 -11.88
CA SER A 196 9.14 -8.96 -11.74
C SER A 196 9.34 -9.76 -10.44
N PHE A 197 8.69 -9.35 -9.34
CA PHE A 197 8.76 -10.03 -8.04
C PHE A 197 7.43 -10.58 -7.52
N ALA A 198 6.29 -10.17 -8.11
CA ALA A 198 4.97 -10.72 -7.81
C ALA A 198 4.23 -11.09 -9.12
N PRO A 199 4.57 -12.23 -9.76
CA PRO A 199 4.18 -12.51 -11.15
C PRO A 199 2.68 -12.55 -11.44
N THR A 200 1.86 -12.84 -10.42
CA THR A 200 0.40 -12.89 -10.54
C THR A 200 -0.29 -11.62 -10.05
N ASN A 201 0.46 -10.58 -9.66
CA ASN A 201 -0.12 -9.33 -9.19
C ASN A 201 -0.74 -8.54 -10.34
N VAL A 202 -1.94 -8.04 -10.12
CA VAL A 202 -2.63 -7.13 -11.04
C VAL A 202 -2.99 -5.88 -10.26
N CYS A 203 -2.32 -4.76 -10.57
CA CYS A 203 -2.69 -3.47 -10.00
C CYS A 203 -3.68 -2.77 -10.92
N VAL A 204 -4.84 -2.39 -10.40
CA VAL A 204 -5.86 -1.61 -11.08
C VAL A 204 -5.99 -0.26 -10.38
N VAL A 205 -5.80 0.79 -11.15
CA VAL A 205 -5.86 2.18 -10.72
C VAL A 205 -7.11 2.83 -11.31
N SER A 206 -7.95 3.33 -10.41
CA SER A 206 -9.18 4.04 -10.75
C SER A 206 -9.17 5.43 -10.10
N PRO A 207 -10.07 6.35 -10.49
CA PRO A 207 -10.16 7.65 -9.83
C PRO A 207 -10.37 7.53 -8.31
N ASP A 208 -11.19 6.58 -7.86
CA ASP A 208 -11.46 6.34 -6.44
C ASP A 208 -10.48 5.33 -5.78
N ARG A 209 -9.49 4.78 -6.51
CA ARG A 209 -8.48 3.87 -5.97
C ARG A 209 -7.11 4.08 -6.60
N ILE A 210 -6.26 4.79 -5.87
CA ILE A 210 -4.84 4.94 -6.21
C ILE A 210 -4.11 3.58 -6.18
N SER A 211 -2.99 3.49 -6.90
CA SER A 211 -2.12 2.32 -6.83
C SER A 211 -1.66 2.04 -5.39
N LEU A 212 -1.43 0.75 -5.10
CA LEU A 212 -1.05 0.32 -3.76
C LEU A 212 0.28 0.94 -3.27
N CYS A 213 1.18 1.34 -4.18
CA CYS A 213 2.42 2.02 -3.82
C CYS A 213 2.25 3.52 -3.55
N GLY A 214 1.05 4.08 -3.74
CA GLY A 214 0.77 5.51 -3.54
C GLY A 214 1.30 6.45 -4.63
N ALA A 215 2.05 5.92 -5.61
CA ALA A 215 2.80 6.75 -6.57
C ALA A 215 2.10 6.95 -7.92
N ILE A 216 1.02 6.20 -8.21
CA ILE A 216 0.35 6.25 -9.52
C ILE A 216 -1.15 6.45 -9.30
N ASN A 217 -1.65 7.62 -9.67
CA ASN A 217 -3.07 7.92 -9.73
C ASN A 217 -3.64 7.67 -11.15
N TRP A 218 -4.94 7.89 -11.33
CA TRP A 218 -5.61 7.64 -12.61
C TRP A 218 -5.08 8.49 -13.78
N PHE A 219 -4.76 9.77 -13.53
CA PHE A 219 -4.19 10.65 -14.55
C PHE A 219 -2.78 10.23 -14.95
N ASP A 220 -1.98 9.77 -13.99
CA ASP A 220 -0.64 9.26 -14.24
C ASP A 220 -0.73 8.00 -15.14
N GLY A 221 -1.64 7.07 -14.83
CA GLY A 221 -1.90 5.89 -15.65
C GLY A 221 -2.32 6.25 -17.08
N ARG A 222 -3.17 7.25 -17.24
CA ARG A 222 -3.57 7.79 -18.55
C ARG A 222 -2.40 8.37 -19.34
N ALA A 223 -1.57 9.17 -18.68
CA ALA A 223 -0.42 9.78 -19.32
C ALA A 223 0.59 8.72 -19.76
N ALA A 224 0.88 7.74 -18.89
CA ALA A 224 1.77 6.62 -19.20
C ALA A 224 1.29 5.81 -20.41
N ALA A 225 0.03 5.33 -20.38
CA ALA A 225 -0.52 4.50 -21.45
C ALA A 225 -0.63 5.25 -22.80
N LYS A 226 -0.73 6.58 -22.78
CA LYS A 226 -0.73 7.41 -23.99
C LYS A 226 0.67 7.53 -24.59
N VAL A 227 1.69 7.70 -23.75
CA VAL A 227 3.07 7.94 -24.20
C VAL A 227 3.78 6.64 -24.57
N ASP A 228 3.54 5.58 -23.82
CA ASP A 228 4.08 4.26 -24.07
C ASP A 228 2.98 3.18 -23.98
N PRO A 229 2.23 2.94 -25.07
CA PRO A 229 1.11 2.00 -25.09
C PRO A 229 1.50 0.53 -24.83
N GLU A 230 2.77 0.17 -25.07
CA GLU A 230 3.31 -1.19 -24.83
C GLU A 230 4.03 -1.28 -23.47
N GLY A 231 4.01 -0.20 -22.70
CA GLY A 231 4.63 -0.10 -21.39
C GLY A 231 3.90 -0.87 -20.30
N PRO A 232 4.42 -0.83 -19.06
CA PRO A 232 3.84 -1.56 -17.93
C PRO A 232 2.52 -0.96 -17.42
N GLN A 233 2.15 0.24 -17.87
CA GLN A 233 0.86 0.88 -17.61
C GLN A 233 0.03 0.89 -18.88
N PHE A 234 -1.19 0.36 -18.80
CA PHE A 234 -2.05 0.15 -19.96
C PHE A 234 -3.51 0.43 -19.58
N ALA A 235 -4.32 0.76 -20.59
CA ALA A 235 -5.75 0.98 -20.41
C ALA A 235 -6.48 -0.35 -20.13
N ILE A 236 -7.45 -0.28 -19.21
CA ILE A 236 -8.43 -1.33 -18.95
C ILE A 236 -9.80 -0.71 -19.25
N GLU A 237 -10.42 -1.12 -20.35
CA GLU A 237 -11.83 -0.80 -20.61
C GLU A 237 -12.67 -1.31 -19.45
N LYS A 238 -13.50 -0.45 -18.85
CA LYS A 238 -14.25 -0.80 -17.63
C LYS A 238 -15.22 -1.96 -17.89
N GLY A 239 -15.91 -1.93 -19.03
CA GLY A 239 -16.93 -2.93 -19.38
C GLY A 239 -18.19 -2.78 -18.50
N GLU A 240 -18.93 -3.88 -18.32
CA GLU A 240 -20.17 -3.87 -17.53
C GLU A 240 -19.84 -3.82 -16.03
N CYS A 241 -20.56 -2.95 -15.29
CA CYS A 241 -20.51 -2.93 -13.83
C CYS A 241 -21.37 -4.07 -13.26
N ILE A 242 -20.72 -5.03 -12.60
CA ILE A 242 -21.35 -6.22 -11.98
C ILE A 242 -21.76 -5.91 -10.54
N ASP A 243 -20.90 -5.21 -9.80
CA ASP A 243 -21.12 -4.82 -8.40
C ASP A 243 -20.66 -3.36 -8.20
N PRO A 244 -21.59 -2.40 -8.11
CA PRO A 244 -21.23 -0.99 -7.95
C PRO A 244 -20.68 -0.67 -6.56
N VAL A 245 -20.97 -1.49 -5.54
CA VAL A 245 -20.47 -1.27 -4.18
C VAL A 245 -19.07 -1.87 -4.04
N GLY A 246 -18.91 -3.12 -4.45
CA GLY A 246 -17.61 -3.79 -4.49
C GLY A 246 -16.65 -3.25 -5.54
N GLY A 247 -17.15 -2.53 -6.54
CA GLY A 247 -16.36 -2.11 -7.70
C GLY A 247 -15.92 -3.31 -8.54
N GLU A 248 -16.85 -4.19 -8.88
CA GLU A 248 -16.61 -5.31 -9.80
C GLU A 248 -17.03 -4.95 -11.22
N TYR A 249 -16.13 -5.13 -12.17
CA TYR A 249 -16.36 -4.79 -13.57
C TYR A 249 -15.84 -5.90 -14.48
N THR A 250 -16.53 -6.16 -15.60
CA THR A 250 -16.15 -7.27 -16.50
C THR A 250 -14.74 -7.09 -17.06
N GLY A 251 -14.36 -5.88 -17.48
CA GLY A 251 -13.03 -5.64 -18.05
C GLY A 251 -11.90 -5.77 -17.02
N VAL A 252 -12.18 -5.40 -15.77
CA VAL A 252 -11.26 -5.65 -14.64
C VAL A 252 -11.10 -7.16 -14.39
N ASN A 253 -12.18 -7.93 -14.45
CA ASN A 253 -12.15 -9.39 -14.29
C ASN A 253 -11.38 -10.07 -15.44
N GLU A 254 -11.56 -9.61 -16.68
CA GLU A 254 -10.80 -10.09 -17.84
C GLU A 254 -9.29 -9.80 -17.69
N ALA A 255 -8.94 -8.58 -17.28
CA ALA A 255 -7.57 -8.20 -16.97
C ALA A 255 -7.00 -9.08 -15.84
N ALA A 256 -7.78 -9.34 -14.79
CA ALA A 256 -7.39 -10.21 -13.69
C ALA A 256 -7.03 -11.62 -14.18
N VAL A 257 -7.87 -12.26 -15.00
CA VAL A 257 -7.58 -13.59 -15.56
C VAL A 257 -6.31 -13.57 -16.40
N SER A 258 -6.23 -12.63 -17.35
CA SER A 258 -5.14 -12.58 -18.32
C SER A 258 -3.78 -12.32 -17.66
N LEU A 259 -3.72 -11.30 -16.80
CA LEU A 259 -2.47 -10.81 -16.24
C LEU A 259 -2.01 -11.59 -15.00
N SER A 260 -2.91 -12.27 -14.30
CA SER A 260 -2.57 -13.15 -13.19
C SER A 260 -2.24 -14.59 -13.62
N GLN A 261 -2.23 -14.87 -14.93
CA GLN A 261 -2.06 -16.22 -15.48
C GLN A 261 -3.15 -17.20 -14.99
N GLY A 262 -4.35 -16.68 -14.73
CA GLY A 262 -5.50 -17.44 -14.27
C GLY A 262 -5.51 -17.79 -12.77
N GLU A 263 -4.61 -17.21 -11.96
CA GLU A 263 -4.58 -17.43 -10.50
C GLU A 263 -5.91 -17.03 -9.83
N TYR A 264 -6.54 -15.95 -10.32
CA TYR A 264 -7.85 -15.50 -9.90
C TYR A 264 -8.61 -14.87 -11.07
N SER A 265 -9.94 -14.91 -10.98
CA SER A 265 -10.82 -14.51 -12.08
C SER A 265 -11.57 -13.20 -11.86
N ARG A 266 -11.46 -12.62 -10.67
CA ARG A 266 -12.25 -11.45 -10.27
C ARG A 266 -11.46 -10.54 -9.35
N ILE A 267 -11.66 -9.23 -9.49
CA ILE A 267 -11.18 -8.22 -8.53
C ILE A 267 -12.33 -7.28 -8.20
N LYS A 268 -12.55 -7.06 -6.90
CA LYS A 268 -13.41 -6.00 -6.38
C LYS A 268 -12.56 -4.85 -5.88
N LEU A 269 -12.65 -3.71 -6.56
CA LEU A 269 -11.84 -2.53 -6.28
C LEU A 269 -12.09 -1.93 -4.90
N HIS A 270 -13.22 -2.19 -4.25
CA HIS A 270 -13.56 -1.56 -2.97
C HIS A 270 -13.97 -2.57 -1.89
N SER A 271 -13.38 -3.76 -1.98
CA SER A 271 -13.59 -4.87 -1.06
C SER A 271 -12.28 -5.34 -0.42
N PHE A 272 -12.37 -5.68 0.85
CA PHE A 272 -11.34 -6.27 1.69
C PHE A 272 -11.56 -7.78 1.85
N PHE A 273 -12.82 -8.26 1.84
CA PHE A 273 -13.14 -9.67 2.11
C PHE A 273 -13.52 -10.48 0.87
N ASP A 274 -14.23 -9.88 -0.09
CA ASP A 274 -14.70 -10.57 -1.30
C ASP A 274 -13.86 -10.17 -2.51
N ALA A 275 -13.14 -11.14 -3.09
CA ALA A 275 -12.23 -10.95 -4.23
C ALA A 275 -11.35 -9.68 -4.10
N PRO A 276 -10.63 -9.50 -2.98
CA PRO A 276 -9.86 -8.28 -2.75
C PRO A 276 -8.81 -8.09 -3.84
N HIS A 277 -8.51 -6.83 -4.12
CA HIS A 277 -7.40 -6.47 -4.97
C HIS A 277 -6.07 -7.06 -4.44
N THR A 278 -5.19 -7.54 -5.33
CA THR A 278 -3.93 -8.17 -4.90
C THR A 278 -2.88 -7.16 -4.47
N SER A 279 -1.81 -7.64 -3.83
CA SER A 279 -0.69 -6.84 -3.40
C SER A 279 0.64 -7.44 -3.85
N CYS A 280 1.53 -6.64 -4.40
CA CYS A 280 2.88 -7.09 -4.77
C CYS A 280 3.81 -7.08 -3.55
N GLY A 281 4.27 -5.92 -3.10
CA GLY A 281 5.20 -5.77 -1.97
C GLY A 281 5.62 -4.32 -1.66
N CYS A 282 5.32 -3.39 -2.56
CA CYS A 282 5.61 -1.96 -2.40
C CYS A 282 4.44 -1.16 -1.82
N PHE A 283 3.43 -1.81 -1.21
CA PHE A 283 2.34 -1.09 -0.56
C PHE A 283 2.85 -0.22 0.59
N GLU A 284 2.21 0.94 0.78
CA GLU A 284 2.53 1.87 1.85
C GLU A 284 1.93 1.40 3.18
N VAL A 285 0.72 0.84 3.13
CA VAL A 285 -0.07 0.40 4.30
C VAL A 285 -0.60 -1.00 4.09
N VAL A 286 -0.62 -1.81 5.15
CA VAL A 286 -1.31 -3.10 5.22
C VAL A 286 -2.49 -3.00 6.17
N GLY A 287 -3.67 -3.32 5.67
CA GLY A 287 -4.83 -3.62 6.50
C GLY A 287 -4.80 -5.08 6.94
N PHE A 288 -5.17 -5.35 8.18
CA PHE A 288 -5.28 -6.67 8.76
C PHE A 288 -6.60 -6.83 9.51
N TYR A 289 -7.30 -7.93 9.27
CA TYR A 289 -8.56 -8.22 9.94
C TYR A 289 -8.32 -8.76 11.36
N ILE A 290 -9.14 -8.32 12.32
CA ILE A 290 -9.17 -8.79 13.70
C ILE A 290 -10.52 -9.50 13.92
N PRO A 291 -10.60 -10.83 13.73
CA PRO A 291 -11.85 -11.57 13.76
C PRO A 291 -12.60 -11.48 15.09
N GLU A 292 -11.89 -11.44 16.21
CA GLU A 292 -12.45 -11.40 17.57
C GLU A 292 -13.27 -10.14 17.83
N LEU A 293 -12.94 -9.06 17.11
CA LEU A 293 -13.55 -7.74 17.25
C LEU A 293 -14.32 -7.31 16.00
N ASP A 294 -14.25 -8.07 14.91
CA ASP A 294 -14.89 -7.77 13.62
C ASP A 294 -14.49 -6.38 13.07
N VAL A 295 -13.24 -5.97 13.31
CA VAL A 295 -12.64 -4.71 12.83
C VAL A 295 -11.39 -4.97 12.00
N ILE A 296 -10.96 -3.96 11.26
CA ILE A 296 -9.71 -3.94 10.49
C ILE A 296 -8.77 -2.95 11.17
N GLY A 297 -7.54 -3.39 11.41
CA GLY A 297 -6.43 -2.51 11.78
C GLY A 297 -5.60 -2.15 10.55
N TRP A 298 -4.91 -1.02 10.56
CA TRP A 298 -4.06 -0.56 9.46
C TRP A 298 -2.69 -0.16 9.95
N VAL A 299 -1.63 -0.62 9.28
CA VAL A 299 -0.24 -0.35 9.66
C VAL A 299 0.56 0.04 8.43
N ASP A 300 1.23 1.18 8.49
CA ASP A 300 2.17 1.61 7.46
C ASP A 300 3.58 1.05 7.70
N ARG A 301 4.43 1.15 6.67
CA ARG A 301 5.77 0.57 6.66
C ARG A 301 6.68 1.07 7.78
N ASP A 302 6.47 2.28 8.28
CA ASP A 302 7.37 2.89 9.27
C ASP A 302 7.07 2.44 10.71
N TYR A 303 5.92 1.78 10.93
CA TYR A 303 5.60 1.21 12.23
C TYR A 303 6.34 -0.11 12.49
N ALA A 304 7.34 -0.05 13.37
CA ALA A 304 8.19 -1.19 13.70
C ALA A 304 7.64 -2.09 14.82
N ASN A 305 6.67 -1.62 15.61
CA ASN A 305 6.18 -2.34 16.77
C ASN A 305 5.11 -3.39 16.39
N PRO A 306 4.83 -4.35 17.27
CA PRO A 306 3.67 -5.23 17.10
C PRO A 306 2.35 -4.45 17.21
N ALA A 307 1.42 -4.73 16.31
CA ALA A 307 0.03 -4.28 16.41
C ALA A 307 -0.76 -5.15 17.42
N PRO A 308 -2.04 -4.86 17.73
CA PRO A 308 -2.83 -5.61 18.72
C PRO A 308 -2.99 -7.12 18.44
N ASN A 309 -2.77 -7.55 17.19
CA ASN A 309 -2.73 -8.96 16.80
C ASN A 309 -1.37 -9.64 17.06
N GLY A 310 -0.39 -8.93 17.62
CA GLY A 310 0.97 -9.39 17.90
C GLY A 310 1.90 -9.40 16.67
N LEU A 311 1.46 -8.95 15.50
CA LEU A 311 2.27 -8.95 14.27
C LEU A 311 2.88 -7.58 14.01
N THR A 312 4.12 -7.58 13.50
CA THR A 312 4.75 -6.36 12.95
C THR A 312 4.35 -6.15 11.48
N PHE A 313 4.56 -4.94 10.95
CA PHE A 313 4.39 -4.68 9.51
C PHE A 313 5.12 -5.70 8.65
N ALA A 314 6.37 -6.04 8.98
CA ALA A 314 7.16 -7.01 8.22
C ALA A 314 6.53 -8.42 8.19
N ASN A 315 5.92 -8.86 9.29
CA ASN A 315 5.21 -10.14 9.34
C ASN A 315 3.96 -10.12 8.45
N MET A 316 3.19 -9.02 8.50
CA MET A 316 1.95 -8.87 7.72
C MET A 316 2.24 -8.68 6.23
N ALA A 317 3.28 -7.92 5.88
CA ALA A 317 3.72 -7.72 4.50
C ALA A 317 4.11 -9.05 3.83
N GLY A 318 4.77 -9.96 4.57
CA GLY A 318 5.10 -11.30 4.08
C GLY A 318 3.88 -12.19 3.81
N GLN A 319 2.74 -11.92 4.44
CA GLN A 319 1.48 -12.63 4.19
C GLN A 319 0.63 -11.98 3.10
N THR A 320 0.71 -10.65 2.98
CA THR A 320 -0.11 -9.83 2.08
C THR A 320 0.42 -9.84 0.65
N GLY A 321 1.75 -9.82 0.49
CA GLY A 321 2.41 -9.69 -0.81
C GLY A 321 2.37 -10.95 -1.68
N GLY A 322 2.97 -10.84 -2.86
CA GLY A 322 3.15 -11.96 -3.79
C GLY A 322 2.06 -12.10 -4.86
N GLY A 323 1.17 -11.13 -5.00
CA GLY A 323 0.22 -11.06 -6.11
C GLY A 323 -0.95 -12.04 -5.99
N LYS A 324 -1.33 -12.41 -4.76
CA LYS A 324 -2.45 -13.31 -4.48
C LYS A 324 -3.60 -12.56 -3.81
N GLN A 325 -4.80 -13.12 -3.90
CA GLN A 325 -5.95 -12.64 -3.12
C GLN A 325 -5.92 -13.26 -1.73
N ILE A 326 -5.55 -12.47 -0.73
CA ILE A 326 -5.43 -12.91 0.65
C ILE A 326 -6.56 -12.28 1.46
N VAL A 327 -7.58 -13.08 1.79
CA VAL A 327 -8.67 -12.61 2.64
C VAL A 327 -8.14 -12.38 4.05
N GLY A 328 -8.37 -11.19 4.60
CA GLY A 328 -7.87 -10.82 5.93
C GLY A 328 -6.66 -9.89 5.90
N PHE A 329 -6.01 -9.72 4.75
CA PHE A 329 -4.89 -8.79 4.58
C PHE A 329 -4.97 -8.04 3.24
N LEU A 330 -4.75 -6.72 3.26
CA LEU A 330 -4.81 -5.91 2.05
C LEU A 330 -3.76 -4.79 2.05
N GLY A 331 -2.90 -4.77 1.04
CA GLY A 331 -1.98 -3.66 0.80
C GLY A 331 -2.65 -2.51 0.03
N ILE A 332 -2.46 -1.28 0.49
CA ILE A 332 -3.00 -0.06 -0.12
C ILE A 332 -1.97 1.08 -0.11
N GLY A 333 -2.21 2.09 -0.95
CA GLY A 333 -1.57 3.39 -0.84
C GLY A 333 -2.31 4.26 0.17
N ILE A 334 -1.60 5.16 0.86
CA ILE A 334 -2.16 6.02 1.92
C ILE A 334 -3.30 6.88 1.38
N ASN A 335 -3.16 7.38 0.14
CA ASN A 335 -4.19 8.20 -0.50
C ASN A 335 -5.47 7.42 -0.88
N TYR A 336 -5.60 6.13 -0.54
CA TYR A 336 -6.88 5.44 -0.65
C TYR A 336 -7.81 5.75 0.55
N PHE A 337 -7.28 6.17 1.70
CA PHE A 337 -8.08 6.53 2.88
C PHE A 337 -9.04 7.70 2.65
N ARG A 338 -8.66 8.65 1.79
CA ARG A 338 -9.51 9.79 1.38
C ARG A 338 -10.62 9.43 0.40
N SER A 339 -10.57 8.23 -0.17
CA SER A 339 -11.55 7.81 -1.17
C SER A 339 -12.92 7.68 -0.54
N PRO A 340 -13.99 8.22 -1.17
CA PRO A 340 -15.36 7.97 -0.71
C PRO A 340 -15.73 6.48 -0.82
N LYS A 341 -14.98 5.70 -1.61
CA LYS A 341 -15.16 4.26 -1.80
C LYS A 341 -14.20 3.42 -0.97
N PHE A 342 -13.45 4.01 -0.05
CA PHE A 342 -12.52 3.28 0.82
C PHE A 342 -13.21 2.07 1.48
N ILE A 343 -12.84 0.87 1.05
CA ILE A 343 -13.42 -0.44 1.44
C ILE A 343 -14.94 -0.40 1.69
N GLN A 344 -15.68 0.33 0.84
CA GLN A 344 -17.09 0.65 1.09
C GLN A 344 -17.98 -0.61 1.17
N ALA A 345 -17.60 -1.67 0.45
CA ALA A 345 -18.31 -2.95 0.50
C ALA A 345 -18.28 -3.61 1.88
N ASP A 346 -17.27 -3.28 2.69
CA ASP A 346 -17.09 -3.87 4.00
C ASP A 346 -17.52 -2.94 5.13
N GLY A 347 -17.81 -1.67 4.82
CA GLY A 347 -18.31 -0.67 5.76
C GLY A 347 -17.41 0.55 5.95
N GLY A 348 -16.36 0.70 5.14
CA GLY A 348 -15.52 1.89 5.15
C GLY A 348 -14.86 2.16 6.49
N TRP A 349 -14.80 3.44 6.86
CA TRP A 349 -14.29 3.90 8.15
C TRP A 349 -14.96 3.25 9.36
N ASN A 350 -16.22 2.79 9.26
CA ASN A 350 -16.91 2.10 10.36
C ASN A 350 -16.33 0.72 10.69
N ARG A 351 -15.40 0.21 9.87
CA ARG A 351 -14.64 -1.02 10.13
C ARG A 351 -13.26 -0.77 10.69
N VAL A 352 -12.79 0.48 10.72
CA VAL A 352 -11.42 0.79 11.12
C VAL A 352 -11.33 0.88 12.64
N GLY A 353 -10.79 -0.16 13.26
CA GLY A 353 -10.72 -0.24 14.72
C GLY A 353 -9.40 0.29 15.31
N TRP A 354 -8.31 0.23 14.55
CA TRP A 354 -6.98 0.54 15.07
C TRP A 354 -6.01 1.00 13.96
N MET A 355 -5.15 1.96 14.26
CA MET A 355 -3.98 2.31 13.43
C MET A 355 -2.92 3.04 14.25
N PRO A 356 -1.63 2.97 13.87
CA PRO A 356 -0.59 3.74 14.52
C PRO A 356 -0.90 5.24 14.54
N LYS A 357 -0.52 5.92 15.63
CA LYS A 357 -0.81 7.34 15.82
C LYS A 357 -0.27 8.19 14.66
N HIS A 358 0.94 7.93 14.18
CA HIS A 358 1.51 8.73 13.08
C HIS A 358 0.77 8.52 11.76
N LEU A 359 0.28 7.31 11.49
CA LEU A 359 -0.59 7.04 10.34
C LEU A 359 -1.92 7.78 10.50
N LYS A 360 -2.53 7.70 11.69
CA LYS A 360 -3.77 8.42 12.02
C LYS A 360 -3.62 9.92 11.82
N ASP A 361 -2.53 10.50 12.32
CA ASP A 361 -2.22 11.93 12.19
C ASP A 361 -2.03 12.32 10.71
N ARG A 362 -1.47 11.44 9.87
CA ARG A 362 -1.26 11.69 8.43
C ARG A 362 -2.55 11.72 7.62
N VAL A 363 -3.57 10.95 8.03
CA VAL A 363 -4.87 10.87 7.32
C VAL A 363 -6.02 11.46 8.12
N ILE A 364 -5.73 12.24 9.18
CA ILE A 364 -6.74 12.69 10.15
C ILE A 364 -7.88 13.47 9.50
N ASP A 365 -7.56 14.28 8.49
CA ASP A 365 -8.51 15.10 7.75
C ASP A 365 -9.43 14.26 6.84
N ASP A 366 -9.03 13.02 6.54
CA ASP A 366 -9.79 12.05 5.73
C ASP A 366 -10.70 11.16 6.59
N ILE A 367 -10.55 11.18 7.92
CA ILE A 367 -11.36 10.37 8.84
C ILE A 367 -12.69 11.10 9.12
N PRO A 368 -13.86 10.43 9.00
CA PRO A 368 -15.13 11.00 9.39
C PRO A 368 -15.13 11.48 10.84
N VAL A 369 -15.66 12.68 11.08
CA VAL A 369 -15.67 13.36 12.38
C VAL A 369 -16.37 12.53 13.47
N ASP A 370 -17.36 11.72 13.10
CA ASP A 370 -18.08 10.82 14.01
C ASP A 370 -17.31 9.52 14.33
N ILE A 371 -16.23 9.24 13.61
CA ILE A 371 -15.42 8.01 13.75
C ILE A 371 -14.02 8.29 14.31
N VAL A 372 -13.45 9.48 14.07
CA VAL A 372 -12.04 9.80 14.41
C VAL A 372 -11.66 9.47 15.85
N ASP A 373 -12.53 9.77 16.82
CA ASP A 373 -12.29 9.50 18.25
C ASP A 373 -12.49 8.03 18.63
N ALA A 374 -13.11 7.23 17.76
CA ALA A 374 -13.39 5.81 17.96
C ALA A 374 -12.35 4.88 17.31
N VAL A 375 -11.37 5.42 16.58
CA VAL A 375 -10.23 4.67 16.04
C VAL A 375 -9.10 4.66 17.08
N ALA A 376 -8.74 3.50 17.60
CA ALA A 376 -7.67 3.36 18.58
C ALA A 376 -6.28 3.53 17.95
N THR A 377 -5.31 3.92 18.77
CA THR A 377 -3.88 3.92 18.45
C THR A 377 -3.10 3.00 19.39
N GLU A 378 -1.80 2.87 19.18
CA GLU A 378 -0.90 2.19 20.11
C GLU A 378 -0.84 2.84 21.51
N GLU A 379 -1.25 4.11 21.64
CA GLU A 379 -1.35 4.80 22.93
C GLU A 379 -2.60 4.38 23.71
N ASP A 380 -3.65 3.95 22.99
CA ASP A 380 -4.94 3.56 23.57
C ASP A 380 -5.03 2.05 23.83
N ALA A 381 -4.51 1.25 22.90
CA ALA A 381 -4.61 -0.20 22.92
C ALA A 381 -3.41 -0.87 22.24
N SER A 382 -2.78 -1.82 22.93
CA SER A 382 -1.64 -2.60 22.43
C SER A 382 -1.94 -4.09 22.31
N ASP A 383 -3.13 -4.53 22.72
CA ASP A 383 -3.61 -5.91 22.64
C ASP A 383 -5.13 -5.96 22.39
N LEU A 384 -5.66 -7.16 22.16
CA LEU A 384 -7.07 -7.36 21.83
C LEU A 384 -8.03 -6.95 22.96
N ASP A 385 -7.63 -7.15 24.23
CA ASP A 385 -8.49 -6.86 25.38
C ASP A 385 -8.62 -5.35 25.61
N SER A 386 -7.50 -4.62 25.56
CA SER A 386 -7.46 -3.16 25.62
C SER A 386 -8.19 -2.54 24.42
N LEU A 387 -8.01 -3.09 23.21
CA LEU A 387 -8.72 -2.63 22.02
C LEU A 387 -10.23 -2.81 22.16
N LYS A 388 -10.69 -3.98 22.63
CA LYS A 388 -12.12 -4.22 22.89
C LYS A 388 -12.69 -3.21 23.87
N ALA A 389 -11.98 -2.96 24.97
CA ALA A 389 -12.42 -2.00 25.99
C ALA A 389 -12.56 -0.58 25.42
N PHE A 390 -11.56 -0.13 24.65
CA PHE A 390 -11.58 1.17 23.98
C PHE A 390 -12.76 1.31 23.00
N LEU A 391 -12.98 0.31 22.14
CA LEU A 391 -14.08 0.33 21.15
C LEU A 391 -15.45 0.46 21.84
N ILE A 392 -15.64 -0.19 22.99
CA ILE A 392 -16.86 -0.07 23.81
C ILE A 392 -16.97 1.33 24.41
N GLU A 393 -15.90 1.83 25.04
CA GLU A 393 -15.88 3.15 25.68
C GLU A 393 -16.21 4.27 24.69
N LYS A 394 -15.62 4.21 23.50
CA LYS A 394 -15.82 5.20 22.43
C LYS A 394 -17.06 4.97 21.59
N ASN A 395 -17.86 3.95 21.91
CA ASN A 395 -19.07 3.57 21.15
C ASN A 395 -18.78 3.40 19.64
N HIS A 396 -17.66 2.75 19.30
CA HIS A 396 -17.32 2.49 17.91
C HIS A 396 -18.49 1.77 17.20
N PRO A 397 -18.83 2.10 15.93
CA PRO A 397 -20.02 1.55 15.25
C PRO A 397 -20.10 0.02 15.24
N ILE A 398 -18.95 -0.66 15.30
CA ILE A 398 -18.90 -2.12 15.37
C ILE A 398 -19.58 -2.71 16.60
N VAL A 399 -19.59 -1.98 17.72
CA VAL A 399 -20.14 -2.45 19.01
C VAL A 399 -21.64 -2.71 18.89
N ALA A 400 -22.35 -1.95 18.05
CA ALA A 400 -23.77 -2.21 17.77
C ALA A 400 -23.99 -3.59 17.11
N LYS A 401 -23.09 -3.99 16.19
CA LYS A 401 -23.16 -5.29 15.51
C LYS A 401 -22.91 -6.46 16.48
N TRP A 402 -22.05 -6.27 17.48
CA TRP A 402 -21.82 -7.30 18.50
C TRP A 402 -23.11 -7.60 19.27
N LYS A 403 -23.84 -6.55 19.71
CA LYS A 403 -25.12 -6.70 20.42
C LYS A 403 -26.16 -7.42 19.59
N ASP A 404 -26.30 -7.06 18.31
CA ASP A 404 -27.21 -7.74 17.40
C ASP A 404 -26.87 -9.22 17.20
N THR A 405 -25.56 -9.55 17.20
CA THR A 405 -25.07 -10.91 17.02
C THR A 405 -25.30 -11.75 18.27
N GLU A 406 -25.03 -11.18 19.45
CA GLU A 406 -25.32 -11.80 20.75
C GLU A 406 -26.83 -12.06 20.91
N GLU A 407 -27.68 -11.07 20.62
CA GLU A 407 -29.14 -11.26 20.64
C GLU A 407 -29.62 -12.34 19.66
N LYS A 408 -29.06 -12.39 18.44
CA LYS A 408 -29.40 -13.43 17.46
C LYS A 408 -28.92 -14.81 17.91
N ALA A 409 -27.77 -14.91 18.57
CA ALA A 409 -27.25 -16.14 19.13
C ALA A 409 -28.11 -16.63 20.31
N GLU A 410 -28.56 -15.73 21.19
CA GLU A 410 -29.48 -16.03 22.28
C GLU A 410 -30.86 -16.49 21.77
N LYS A 411 -31.43 -15.78 20.79
CA LYS A 411 -32.70 -16.17 20.15
C LYS A 411 -32.62 -17.52 19.42
N LYS A 412 -31.46 -17.89 18.86
CA LYS A 412 -31.22 -19.23 18.28
C LYS A 412 -31.14 -20.30 19.38
N LYS A 413 -30.40 -20.05 20.46
CA LYS A 413 -30.32 -20.96 21.62
C LYS A 413 -31.68 -21.15 22.31
N GLU A 414 -32.54 -20.14 22.31
CA GLU A 414 -33.90 -20.22 22.87
C GLU A 414 -34.84 -21.05 21.98
N LYS A 415 -34.70 -20.97 20.65
CA LYS A 415 -35.45 -21.80 19.69
C LYS A 415 -34.99 -23.26 19.62
N GLU A 416 -33.75 -23.56 20.00
CA GLU A 416 -33.20 -24.92 20.06
C GLU A 416 -33.41 -25.63 21.40
N LYS A 417 -34.02 -24.98 22.41
CA LYS A 417 -34.43 -25.69 23.63
C LYS A 417 -35.51 -26.73 23.29
N PRO A 418 -35.30 -28.03 23.56
CA PRO A 418 -36.34 -29.03 23.32
C PRO A 418 -37.55 -28.74 24.22
N ALA A 419 -38.74 -28.78 23.64
CA ALA A 419 -39.99 -28.75 24.41
C ALA A 419 -39.97 -29.90 25.42
N VAL A 420 -39.94 -29.57 26.70
CA VAL A 420 -40.01 -30.55 27.79
C VAL A 420 -41.35 -31.28 27.65
N PRO A 421 -41.39 -32.62 27.49
CA PRO A 421 -42.65 -33.32 27.46
C PRO A 421 -43.31 -33.21 28.83
N ALA A 422 -44.54 -32.71 28.86
CA ALA A 422 -45.35 -32.66 30.07
C ALA A 422 -45.47 -34.07 30.67
N MET A 423 -44.94 -34.27 31.87
CA MET A 423 -45.13 -35.51 32.63
C MET A 423 -46.62 -35.71 32.90
N ALA A 424 -47.17 -36.81 32.38
CA ALA A 424 -48.51 -37.27 32.72
C ALA A 424 -48.54 -37.72 34.19
N VAL A 425 -49.48 -37.16 34.95
CA VAL A 425 -49.81 -37.58 36.32
C VAL A 425 -50.58 -38.90 36.25
N PRO A 426 -50.22 -39.96 36.99
CA PRO A 426 -50.99 -41.20 36.97
C PRO A 426 -52.29 -41.06 37.77
N GLU A 427 -53.40 -41.45 37.15
CA GLU A 427 -54.73 -41.54 37.76
C GLU A 427 -54.79 -42.66 38.82
N ALA A 428 -55.54 -42.39 39.88
CA ALA A 428 -55.81 -43.31 40.98
C ALA A 428 -56.72 -44.47 40.56
N VAL A 429 -56.34 -45.69 40.92
CA VAL A 429 -57.11 -46.93 40.70
C VAL A 429 -58.24 -47.03 41.74
N PRO A 430 -59.49 -47.35 41.35
CA PRO A 430 -60.57 -47.55 42.31
C PRO A 430 -60.52 -48.96 42.92
N THR A 431 -60.74 -49.02 44.23
CA THR A 431 -60.92 -50.23 45.02
C THR A 431 -62.25 -50.91 44.69
N ALA A 432 -62.20 -52.19 44.32
CA ALA A 432 -63.35 -53.08 44.23
C ALA A 432 -63.16 -54.24 45.21
N GLY A 433 -64.21 -54.54 45.96
CA GLY A 433 -64.16 -55.30 47.20
C GLY A 433 -64.12 -56.82 47.04
N ILE A 434 -63.70 -57.42 48.14
CA ILE A 434 -63.68 -58.85 48.46
C ILE A 434 -65.11 -59.42 48.45
N PRO A 435 -65.28 -60.70 48.10
CA PRO A 435 -66.01 -61.57 49.02
C PRO A 435 -65.29 -62.89 49.35
N VAL A 436 -65.69 -63.38 50.52
CA VAL A 436 -65.23 -64.51 51.35
C VAL A 436 -65.71 -65.86 50.79
N ALA A 437 -64.94 -66.95 50.97
CA ALA A 437 -65.35 -68.18 51.70
C ALA A 437 -64.56 -69.47 51.35
N GLY A 438 -64.20 -70.22 52.41
CA GLY A 438 -63.93 -71.66 52.46
C GLY A 438 -62.44 -72.03 52.42
N MET A 439 -61.84 -72.73 53.39
CA MET A 439 -62.29 -73.48 54.57
C MET A 439 -61.20 -73.37 55.65
#